data_AF-A0AAU5HTI0-F1
#
_entry.id   AF-A0AAU5HTI0-F1
#
_cell.length_a   1.000
_cell.length_b   1.000
_cell.length_c   1.000
_cell.angle_alpha   90.00
_cell.angle_beta   90.00
_cell.angle_gamma   90.00
#
_symmetry.space_group_name_H-M   'P 1'
#
loop_
_entity.id
_entity.type
_entity.pdbx_description
1 polymer ?
#
loop_
_entity_poly.entity_id
_entity_poly.type
_entity_poly.pdbx_seq_one_letter_code
_entity_poly.pdbx_strand_id
1 'polypeptide(L)'
;MLEEETINYFRFSGARTLLSAFRHRAPDPVAEHAAALEPTLRSLWLAGERGGRNLYEVAAEVRLMADALEPGSVGPTVVPDDLREMATGWETEEPWTVLRGIATHTESWKSGFVARLSRAVPTSPELASRFPQLSEFLANYYGQDGIATEDDMTESEGLLLFIEECHRHPICLWCLPPLVAECTEALAIFHSEESLHRFFEVENGLGSGTLAWSDWLPLIVETFTSHMREEHPPHWVSA
;
A
#
# COMPACT_ATOMS: atom_id res chain seq x y z
N MET A 1 -23.62 11.46 1.08
CA MET A 1 -23.14 11.53 -0.31
C MET A 1 -21.73 12.07 -0.21
N LEU A 2 -20.72 11.35 -0.68
CA LEU A 2 -19.33 11.83 -0.61
C LEU A 2 -19.19 13.07 -1.51
N GLU A 3 -18.39 14.04 -1.08
CA GLU A 3 -18.07 15.22 -1.88
C GLU A 3 -17.30 14.80 -3.14
N GLU A 4 -17.46 15.55 -4.23
CA GLU A 4 -16.84 15.24 -5.53
C GLU A 4 -15.31 15.16 -5.43
N GLU A 5 -14.71 15.98 -4.57
CA GLU A 5 -13.29 15.94 -4.24
C GLU A 5 -12.89 14.61 -3.59
N THR A 6 -13.69 14.12 -2.64
CA THR A 6 -13.46 12.81 -2.00
C THR A 6 -13.59 11.67 -3.01
N ILE A 7 -14.58 11.73 -3.91
CA ILE A 7 -14.74 10.73 -4.97
C ILE A 7 -13.52 10.73 -5.91
N ASN A 8 -13.05 11.92 -6.32
CA ASN A 8 -11.88 12.04 -7.19
C ASN A 8 -10.59 11.62 -6.48
N TYR A 9 -10.47 11.85 -5.17
CA TYR A 9 -9.34 11.35 -4.38
C TYR A 9 -9.19 9.83 -4.52
N PHE A 10 -10.27 9.07 -4.33
CA PHE A 10 -10.26 7.61 -4.47
C PHE A 10 -10.19 7.12 -5.91
N ARG A 11 -10.78 7.88 -6.86
CA ARG A 11 -10.73 7.56 -8.29
C ARG A 11 -9.30 7.50 -8.83
N PHE A 12 -8.43 8.40 -8.37
CA PHE A 12 -7.04 8.50 -8.85
C PHE A 12 -6.02 7.87 -7.90
N SER A 13 -6.42 6.94 -7.02
CA SER A 13 -5.46 6.36 -6.06
C SER A 13 -4.37 5.54 -6.74
N GLY A 14 -4.67 4.85 -7.84
CA GLY A 14 -3.68 4.10 -8.61
C GLY A 14 -2.67 5.02 -9.28
N ALA A 15 -3.16 6.08 -9.92
CA ALA A 15 -2.31 7.14 -10.48
C ALA A 15 -1.44 7.80 -9.39
N ARG A 16 -1.99 8.07 -8.20
CA ARG A 16 -1.24 8.62 -7.07
C ARG A 16 -0.12 7.70 -6.62
N THR A 17 -0.39 6.41 -6.46
CA THR A 17 0.64 5.42 -6.15
C THR A 17 1.71 5.39 -7.23
N LEU A 18 1.34 5.30 -8.50
CA LEU A 18 2.29 5.25 -9.62
C LEU A 18 3.18 6.51 -9.67
N LEU A 19 2.57 7.69 -9.63
CA LEU A 19 3.25 8.97 -9.77
C LEU A 19 4.04 9.38 -8.53
N SER A 20 3.86 8.70 -7.39
CA SER A 20 4.68 8.92 -6.19
C SER A 20 6.19 8.75 -6.46
N ALA A 21 6.57 7.95 -7.47
CA ALA A 21 7.94 7.81 -7.94
C ALA A 21 8.58 9.14 -8.40
N PHE A 22 7.75 10.14 -8.73
CA PHE A 22 8.15 11.46 -9.22
C PHE A 22 7.85 12.60 -8.22
N ARG A 23 7.43 12.28 -6.98
CA ARG A 23 7.05 13.32 -5.98
C ARG A 23 8.18 14.30 -5.66
N HIS A 24 9.44 13.85 -5.75
CA HIS A 24 10.63 14.67 -5.45
C HIS A 24 11.57 14.81 -6.65
N ARG A 25 11.11 14.43 -7.84
CA ARG A 25 11.95 14.38 -9.03
C ARG A 25 11.10 14.52 -10.29
N ALA A 26 11.42 15.49 -11.14
CA ALA A 26 10.78 15.60 -12.44
C ALA A 26 11.10 14.37 -13.32
N PRO A 27 10.15 13.90 -14.13
CA PRO A 27 10.38 12.84 -15.10
C PRO A 27 11.44 13.28 -16.16
N ASP A 28 12.72 12.97 -15.93
CA ASP A 28 13.86 13.17 -16.86
C ASP A 28 13.79 12.20 -18.06
N PRO A 29 14.38 12.46 -19.25
CA PRO A 29 13.91 11.91 -20.53
C PRO A 29 13.73 10.39 -20.56
N VAL A 30 12.61 9.96 -21.17
CA VAL A 30 12.03 8.61 -21.43
C VAL A 30 12.75 7.36 -20.90
N ALA A 31 14.07 7.23 -21.06
CA ALA A 31 14.86 6.12 -20.53
C ALA A 31 14.92 6.10 -18.99
N GLU A 32 14.89 7.27 -18.34
CA GLU A 32 14.96 7.37 -16.88
C GLU A 32 13.58 7.18 -16.21
N HIS A 33 12.49 7.42 -16.94
CA HIS A 33 11.12 7.14 -16.47
C HIS A 33 10.90 5.66 -16.17
N ALA A 34 11.36 4.79 -17.08
CA ALA A 34 11.10 3.35 -16.96
C ALA A 34 11.73 2.77 -15.69
N ALA A 35 13.01 3.08 -15.45
CA ALA A 35 13.73 2.58 -14.27
C ALA A 35 13.15 3.13 -12.96
N ALA A 36 12.75 4.41 -12.91
CA ALA A 36 12.15 5.01 -11.73
C ALA A 36 10.78 4.41 -11.40
N LEU A 37 10.01 4.00 -12.41
CA LEU A 37 8.69 3.39 -12.25
C LEU A 37 8.74 1.91 -11.88
N GLU A 38 9.83 1.21 -12.17
CA GLU A 38 9.91 -0.25 -12.01
C GLU A 38 9.50 -0.77 -10.62
N PRO A 39 9.99 -0.20 -9.49
CA PRO A 39 9.58 -0.66 -8.16
C PRO A 39 8.08 -0.51 -7.94
N THR A 40 7.53 0.65 -8.28
CA THR A 40 6.09 0.93 -8.12
C THR A 40 5.23 0.06 -9.03
N LEU A 41 5.69 -0.23 -10.26
CA LEU A 41 5.00 -1.14 -11.17
C LEU A 41 4.99 -2.58 -10.66
N ARG A 42 6.06 -3.05 -10.00
CA ARG A 42 6.07 -4.36 -9.31
C ARG A 42 5.09 -4.40 -8.15
N SER A 43 5.06 -3.37 -7.30
CA SER A 43 4.08 -3.24 -6.22
C SER A 43 2.64 -3.26 -6.72
N LEU A 44 2.33 -2.44 -7.73
CA LEU A 44 0.98 -2.35 -8.30
C LEU A 44 0.57 -3.64 -9.00
N TRP A 45 1.50 -4.32 -9.67
CA TRP A 45 1.22 -5.64 -10.23
C TRP A 45 0.85 -6.63 -9.14
N LEU A 46 1.63 -6.72 -8.06
CA LEU A 46 1.35 -7.64 -6.96
C LEU A 46 0.00 -7.33 -6.31
N ALA A 47 -0.31 -6.05 -6.09
CA ALA A 47 -1.60 -5.63 -5.58
C ALA A 47 -2.74 -6.08 -6.50
N GLY A 48 -2.57 -5.96 -7.82
CA GLY A 48 -3.51 -6.47 -8.81
C GLY A 48 -3.73 -7.98 -8.75
N GLU A 49 -2.67 -8.77 -8.54
CA GLU A 49 -2.78 -10.24 -8.36
C GLU A 49 -3.53 -10.62 -7.07
N ARG A 50 -3.60 -9.71 -6.09
CA ARG A 50 -4.33 -9.87 -4.82
C ARG A 50 -5.75 -9.30 -4.86
N GLY A 51 -6.28 -9.00 -6.05
CA GLY A 51 -7.63 -8.46 -6.23
C GLY A 51 -7.73 -6.94 -6.07
N GLY A 52 -6.60 -6.24 -5.99
CA GLY A 52 -6.54 -4.77 -6.08
C GLY A 52 -6.62 -4.27 -7.52
N ARG A 53 -6.39 -2.96 -7.70
CA ARG A 53 -6.36 -2.34 -9.04
C ARG A 53 -5.24 -2.94 -9.88
N ASN A 54 -5.55 -3.28 -11.12
CA ASN A 54 -4.55 -3.78 -12.06
C ASN A 54 -3.88 -2.64 -12.85
N LEU A 55 -2.76 -2.94 -13.51
CA LEU A 55 -1.97 -1.95 -14.26
C LEU A 55 -2.75 -1.25 -15.39
N TYR A 56 -3.77 -1.88 -15.98
CA TYR A 56 -4.59 -1.25 -17.00
C TYR A 56 -5.52 -0.19 -16.40
N GLU A 57 -6.09 -0.46 -15.22
CA GLU A 57 -6.90 0.51 -14.48
C GLU A 57 -6.04 1.70 -14.05
N VAL A 58 -4.84 1.44 -13.52
CA VAL A 58 -3.88 2.50 -13.17
C VAL A 58 -3.50 3.34 -14.39
N ALA A 59 -3.19 2.70 -15.52
CA ALA A 59 -2.86 3.42 -16.75
C ALA A 59 -4.04 4.25 -17.27
N ALA A 60 -5.28 3.75 -17.15
CA ALA A 60 -6.48 4.50 -17.50
C ALA A 60 -6.67 5.73 -16.61
N GLU A 61 -6.42 5.63 -15.29
CA GLU A 61 -6.44 6.79 -14.38
C GLU A 61 -5.42 7.85 -14.82
N VAL A 62 -4.20 7.45 -15.17
CA VAL A 62 -3.15 8.38 -15.64
C VAL A 62 -3.53 9.04 -16.97
N ARG A 63 -4.20 8.32 -17.88
CA ARG A 63 -4.72 8.93 -19.13
C ARG A 63 -5.83 9.94 -18.88
N LEU A 64 -6.77 9.62 -17.99
CA LEU A 64 -7.84 10.55 -17.60
C LEU A 64 -7.25 11.85 -17.04
N MET A 65 -6.15 11.73 -16.27
CA MET A 65 -5.40 12.89 -15.80
C MET A 65 -4.76 13.67 -16.96
N ALA A 66 -4.11 12.99 -17.90
CA ALA A 66 -3.51 13.63 -19.08
C ALA A 66 -4.55 14.40 -19.90
N ASP A 67 -5.70 13.79 -20.17
CA ASP A 67 -6.77 14.39 -20.97
C ASP A 67 -7.44 15.57 -20.26
N ALA A 68 -7.46 15.58 -18.93
CA ALA A 68 -7.97 16.71 -18.15
C ALA A 68 -7.00 17.89 -18.05
N LEU A 69 -5.68 17.64 -18.17
CA LEU A 69 -4.64 18.68 -18.14
C LEU A 69 -4.30 19.25 -19.52
N GLU A 70 -4.75 18.62 -20.60
CA GLU A 70 -4.49 19.10 -21.96
C GLU A 70 -5.24 20.42 -22.26
N PRO A 71 -4.58 21.43 -22.86
CA PRO A 71 -5.22 22.69 -23.21
C PRO A 71 -6.43 22.48 -24.13
N GLY A 72 -7.55 23.11 -23.78
CA GLY A 72 -8.81 22.99 -24.53
C GLY A 72 -9.66 21.78 -24.16
N SER A 73 -9.28 21.02 -23.14
CA SER A 73 -10.13 19.98 -22.56
C SER A 73 -11.42 20.58 -21.98
N VAL A 74 -12.56 19.96 -22.30
CA VAL A 74 -13.91 20.36 -21.82
C VAL A 74 -14.56 19.20 -21.03
N GLY A 75 -13.74 18.28 -20.52
CA GLY A 75 -14.21 17.10 -19.79
C GLY A 75 -14.74 17.42 -18.39
N PRO A 76 -15.64 16.60 -17.84
CA PRO A 76 -16.13 16.74 -16.47
C PRO A 76 -15.11 16.25 -15.41
N THR A 77 -13.97 15.70 -15.83
CA THR A 77 -13.00 15.09 -14.93
C THR A 77 -12.15 16.15 -14.26
N VAL A 78 -12.32 16.30 -12.94
CA VAL A 78 -11.47 17.16 -12.12
C VAL A 78 -10.32 16.33 -11.55
N VAL A 79 -9.09 16.70 -11.92
CA VAL A 79 -7.87 16.11 -11.33
C VAL A 79 -7.70 16.67 -9.92
N PRO A 80 -7.51 15.81 -8.89
CA PRO A 80 -7.17 16.24 -7.53
C PRO A 80 -5.96 17.19 -7.50
N ASP A 81 -6.00 18.20 -6.62
CA ASP A 81 -4.99 19.26 -6.61
C ASP A 81 -3.58 18.73 -6.35
N ASP A 82 -3.41 17.71 -5.49
CA ASP A 82 -2.10 17.10 -5.21
C ASP A 82 -1.44 16.49 -6.45
N LEU A 83 -2.24 15.89 -7.34
CA LEU A 83 -1.76 15.33 -8.60
C LEU A 83 -1.52 16.42 -9.65
N ARG A 84 -2.40 17.43 -9.68
CA ARG A 84 -2.25 18.58 -10.58
C ARG A 84 -0.96 19.33 -10.27
N GLU A 85 -0.75 19.71 -9.01
CA GLU A 85 0.44 20.42 -8.55
C GLU A 85 1.72 19.65 -8.90
N MET A 86 1.75 18.35 -8.61
CA MET A 86 2.87 17.48 -8.97
C MET A 86 3.18 17.52 -10.47
N ALA A 87 2.17 17.34 -11.33
CA ALA A 87 2.37 17.35 -12.78
C ALA A 87 2.76 18.73 -13.34
N THR A 88 2.18 19.81 -12.80
CA THR A 88 2.53 21.18 -13.19
C THR A 88 3.90 21.63 -12.69
N GLY A 89 4.44 20.99 -11.65
CA GLY A 89 5.77 21.24 -11.13
C GLY A 89 6.89 20.57 -11.94
N TRP A 90 6.56 19.78 -12.97
CA TRP A 90 7.55 19.16 -13.84
C TRP A 90 8.17 20.20 -14.78
N GLU A 91 9.46 20.02 -15.11
CA GLU A 91 10.21 20.88 -16.03
C GLU A 91 9.81 20.61 -17.50
N THR A 92 8.52 20.76 -17.82
CA THR A 92 7.96 20.56 -19.16
C THR A 92 6.77 21.47 -19.41
N GLU A 93 6.63 21.95 -20.64
CA GLU A 93 5.46 22.72 -21.08
C GLU A 93 4.25 21.82 -21.41
N GLU A 94 4.47 20.50 -21.54
CA GLU A 94 3.45 19.52 -21.95
C GLU A 94 3.36 18.32 -20.98
N PRO A 95 2.97 18.53 -19.70
CA PRO A 95 2.89 17.46 -18.72
C PRO A 95 1.90 16.34 -19.12
N TRP A 96 0.87 16.64 -19.90
CA TRP A 96 -0.06 15.64 -20.45
C TRP A 96 0.61 14.65 -21.40
N THR A 97 1.61 15.08 -22.19
CA THR A 97 2.38 14.20 -23.08
C THR A 97 3.21 13.20 -22.27
N VAL A 98 3.81 13.67 -21.17
CA VAL A 98 4.56 12.81 -20.24
C VAL A 98 3.64 11.78 -19.56
N LEU A 99 2.48 12.21 -19.08
CA LEU A 99 1.47 11.32 -18.48
C LEU A 99 1.01 10.24 -19.47
N ARG A 100 0.78 10.58 -20.74
CA ARG A 100 0.45 9.60 -21.79
C ARG A 100 1.57 8.59 -22.03
N GLY A 101 2.83 9.05 -21.97
CA GLY A 101 4.01 8.19 -22.00
C GLY A 101 4.04 7.21 -20.84
N ILE A 102 3.85 7.69 -19.61
CA ILE A 102 3.78 6.87 -18.38
C ILE A 102 2.66 5.84 -18.47
N ALA A 103 1.46 6.24 -18.91
CA ALA A 103 0.33 5.32 -19.07
C ALA A 103 0.64 4.22 -20.09
N THR A 104 1.20 4.59 -21.24
CA THR A 104 1.60 3.62 -22.28
C THR A 104 2.66 2.64 -21.77
N HIS A 105 3.66 3.14 -21.05
CA HIS A 105 4.69 2.31 -20.44
C HIS A 105 4.07 1.32 -19.43
N THR A 106 3.20 1.80 -18.56
CA THR A 106 2.51 1.01 -17.52
C THR A 106 1.73 -0.16 -18.11
N GLU A 107 0.97 0.05 -19.19
CA GLU A 107 0.25 -1.06 -19.85
C GLU A 107 1.17 -2.07 -20.52
N SER A 108 2.25 -1.58 -21.14
CA SER A 108 3.24 -2.43 -21.80
C SER A 108 4.06 -3.26 -20.82
N TRP A 109 3.98 -2.95 -19.52
CA TRP A 109 4.90 -3.46 -18.53
C TRP A 109 4.77 -4.97 -18.28
N LYS A 110 3.61 -5.58 -18.54
CA LYS A 110 3.46 -7.05 -18.47
C LYS A 110 4.38 -7.80 -19.46
N SER A 111 4.83 -7.15 -20.52
CA SER A 111 5.78 -7.76 -21.47
C SER A 111 7.17 -7.92 -20.84
N GLY A 112 7.75 -9.12 -20.92
CA GLY A 112 9.06 -9.43 -20.34
C GLY A 112 9.08 -9.49 -18.80
N PHE A 113 7.90 -9.49 -18.17
CA PHE A 113 7.71 -9.38 -16.73
C PHE A 113 8.48 -10.41 -15.89
N VAL A 114 8.45 -11.69 -16.28
CA VAL A 114 9.16 -12.76 -15.55
C VAL A 114 10.67 -12.49 -15.48
N ALA A 115 11.25 -12.01 -16.59
CA ALA A 115 12.67 -11.66 -16.62
C ALA A 115 12.98 -10.45 -15.72
N ARG A 116 12.08 -9.46 -15.68
CA ARG A 116 12.21 -8.28 -14.81
C ARG A 116 12.14 -8.67 -13.33
N LEU A 117 11.18 -9.50 -12.93
CA LEU A 117 11.09 -10.01 -11.56
C LEU A 117 12.33 -10.82 -11.16
N SER A 118 12.78 -11.73 -12.03
CA SER A 118 13.90 -12.62 -11.71
C SER A 118 15.22 -11.92 -11.44
N ARG A 119 15.36 -10.66 -11.89
CA ARG A 119 16.57 -9.85 -11.74
C ARG A 119 16.41 -8.73 -10.71
N ALA A 120 15.20 -8.52 -10.21
CA ALA A 120 14.91 -7.42 -9.30
C ALA A 120 15.40 -7.72 -7.89
N VAL A 121 15.99 -6.72 -7.26
CA VAL A 121 16.13 -6.66 -5.79
C VAL A 121 15.04 -5.70 -5.31
N PRO A 122 14.03 -6.17 -4.56
CA PRO A 122 12.96 -5.31 -4.09
C PRO A 122 13.51 -4.16 -3.24
N THR A 123 12.96 -2.97 -3.42
CA THR A 123 13.24 -1.85 -2.53
C THR A 123 12.42 -1.99 -1.25
N SER A 124 12.81 -1.28 -0.17
CA SER A 124 12.02 -1.27 1.06
C SER A 124 10.57 -0.78 0.85
N PRO A 125 10.32 0.33 0.12
CA PRO A 125 8.96 0.73 -0.22
C PRO A 125 8.19 -0.31 -1.06
N GLU A 126 8.88 -1.03 -1.95
CA GLU A 126 8.26 -2.11 -2.73
C GLU A 126 7.80 -3.25 -1.82
N LEU A 127 8.63 -3.64 -0.84
CA LEU A 127 8.25 -4.66 0.15
C LEU A 127 7.17 -4.16 1.10
N ALA A 128 7.17 -2.88 1.50
CA ALA A 128 6.14 -2.30 2.37
C ALA A 128 4.74 -2.42 1.76
N SER A 129 4.63 -2.32 0.44
CA SER A 129 3.36 -2.52 -0.27
C SER A 129 2.76 -3.93 -0.14
N ARG A 130 3.53 -4.91 0.37
CA ARG A 130 3.04 -6.27 0.65
C ARG A 130 2.31 -6.38 1.99
N PHE A 131 2.49 -5.38 2.86
CA PHE A 131 2.02 -5.41 4.25
C PHE A 131 1.08 -4.23 4.60
N PRO A 132 0.07 -3.91 3.77
CA PRO A 132 -0.79 -2.75 4.03
C PRO A 132 -1.54 -2.87 5.37
N GLN A 133 -2.08 -4.05 5.69
CA GLN A 133 -2.87 -4.23 6.91
C GLN A 133 -1.98 -4.21 8.15
N LEU A 134 -0.84 -4.89 8.09
CA LEU A 134 0.12 -4.92 9.18
C LEU A 134 0.72 -3.53 9.43
N SER A 135 1.02 -2.77 8.38
CA SER A 135 1.52 -1.40 8.53
C SER A 135 0.50 -0.48 9.18
N GLU A 136 -0.77 -0.54 8.75
CA GLU A 136 -1.86 0.23 9.37
C GLU A 136 -2.07 -0.19 10.83
N PHE A 137 -2.11 -1.49 11.11
CA PHE A 137 -2.21 -2.01 12.47
C PHE A 137 -1.08 -1.49 13.35
N LEU A 138 0.18 -1.63 12.92
CA LEU A 138 1.34 -1.21 13.71
C LEU A 138 1.37 0.31 13.93
N ALA A 139 1.01 1.09 12.91
CA ALA A 139 0.90 2.54 13.03
C ALA A 139 -0.18 2.95 14.04
N ASN A 140 -1.32 2.24 14.08
CA ASN A 140 -2.38 2.47 15.06
C ASN A 140 -2.04 1.90 16.44
N TYR A 141 -1.25 0.83 16.50
CA TYR A 141 -0.89 0.17 17.75
C TYR A 141 0.20 0.94 18.51
N TYR A 142 1.26 1.37 17.81
CA TYR A 142 2.40 2.11 18.39
C TYR A 142 2.35 3.62 18.15
N GLY A 143 1.31 4.13 17.49
CA GLY A 143 1.13 5.56 17.22
C GLY A 143 1.02 6.40 18.48
N GLN A 144 1.02 7.73 18.32
CA GLN A 144 0.97 8.68 19.45
C GLN A 144 -0.27 8.52 20.35
N ASP A 145 -1.38 8.05 19.77
CA ASP A 145 -2.63 7.71 20.47
C ASP A 145 -2.90 6.20 20.38
N GLY A 146 -1.85 5.40 20.24
CA GLY A 146 -1.95 3.97 19.98
C GLY A 146 -2.16 3.12 21.23
N ILE A 147 -2.65 1.91 21.03
CA ILE A 147 -2.97 0.94 22.09
C ILE A 147 -1.75 0.67 23.00
N ALA A 148 -0.54 0.66 22.45
CA ALA A 148 0.69 0.45 23.22
C ALA A 148 1.03 1.61 24.20
N THR A 149 0.33 2.75 24.10
CA THR A 149 0.50 3.89 25.01
C THR A 149 -0.47 3.84 26.20
N GLU A 150 -1.40 2.88 26.23
CA GLU A 150 -2.31 2.68 27.35
C GLU A 150 -1.61 1.91 28.50
N ASP A 151 -1.60 2.52 29.69
CA ASP A 151 -1.30 1.96 31.03
C ASP A 151 -0.39 0.72 31.12
N ASP A 152 0.95 0.83 31.05
CA ASP A 152 1.93 -0.23 31.38
C ASP A 152 1.53 -1.67 30.92
N MET A 153 0.83 -1.78 29.78
CA MET A 153 0.26 -3.03 29.31
C MET A 153 1.34 -3.91 28.67
N THR A 154 1.25 -5.22 28.90
CA THR A 154 2.03 -6.18 28.12
C THR A 154 1.52 -6.24 26.68
N GLU A 155 2.38 -6.64 25.75
CA GLU A 155 2.01 -6.78 24.34
C GLU A 155 0.79 -7.71 24.13
N SER A 156 0.68 -8.79 24.90
CA SER A 156 -0.48 -9.69 24.86
C SER A 156 -1.78 -9.01 25.29
N GLU A 157 -1.74 -8.17 26.32
CA GLU A 157 -2.90 -7.41 26.78
C GLU A 157 -3.34 -6.38 25.74
N GLY A 158 -2.38 -5.72 25.08
CA GLY A 158 -2.69 -4.80 23.99
C GLY A 158 -3.33 -5.48 22.78
N LEU A 159 -2.91 -6.71 22.42
CA LEU A 159 -3.60 -7.49 21.38
C LEU A 159 -5.05 -7.83 21.75
N LEU A 160 -5.32 -8.14 23.01
CA LEU A 160 -6.68 -8.41 23.49
C LEU A 160 -7.55 -7.16 23.45
N LEU A 161 -6.98 -6.00 23.78
CA LEU A 161 -7.68 -4.71 23.64
C LEU A 161 -7.98 -4.39 22.17
N PHE A 162 -7.06 -4.67 21.24
CA PHE A 162 -7.33 -4.53 19.81
C PHE A 162 -8.46 -5.46 19.34
N ILE A 163 -8.52 -6.70 19.84
CA ILE A 163 -9.63 -7.61 19.58
C ILE A 163 -10.95 -7.04 20.12
N GLU A 164 -10.95 -6.47 21.33
CA GLU A 164 -12.13 -5.82 21.91
C GLU A 164 -12.63 -4.68 21.01
N GLU A 165 -11.73 -3.87 20.47
CA GLU A 165 -12.08 -2.80 19.54
C GLU A 165 -12.69 -3.38 18.24
N CYS A 166 -12.14 -4.47 17.72
CA CYS A 166 -12.72 -5.17 16.56
C CYS A 166 -14.14 -5.70 16.84
N HIS A 167 -14.44 -6.14 18.07
CA HIS A 167 -15.78 -6.57 18.48
C HIS A 167 -16.79 -5.42 18.53
N ARG A 168 -16.36 -4.21 18.91
CA ARG A 168 -17.25 -3.03 18.93
C ARG A 168 -17.76 -2.67 17.55
N HIS A 169 -16.99 -2.99 16.51
CA HIS A 169 -17.31 -2.72 15.10
C HIS A 169 -17.72 -3.96 14.27
N PRO A 170 -18.17 -5.04 14.92
CA PRO A 170 -18.16 -6.43 14.40
C PRO A 170 -17.30 -6.71 13.15
N ILE A 171 -16.01 -6.36 13.18
CA ILE A 171 -15.09 -6.46 12.03
C ILE A 171 -14.03 -7.55 12.14
N CYS A 172 -14.00 -8.35 13.21
CA CYS A 172 -12.94 -9.37 13.43
C CYS A 172 -12.67 -10.25 12.21
N LEU A 173 -13.74 -10.76 11.56
CA LEU A 173 -13.63 -11.61 10.37
C LEU A 173 -12.91 -10.94 9.19
N TRP A 174 -13.02 -9.61 9.09
CA TRP A 174 -12.46 -8.83 7.99
C TRP A 174 -11.09 -8.26 8.30
N CYS A 175 -10.78 -8.04 9.59
CA CYS A 175 -9.55 -7.38 10.03
C CYS A 175 -8.45 -8.36 10.46
N LEU A 176 -8.77 -9.39 11.25
CA LEU A 176 -7.75 -10.22 11.89
C LEU A 176 -7.09 -11.23 10.92
N PRO A 177 -7.82 -11.97 10.05
CA PRO A 177 -7.18 -12.92 9.15
C PRO A 177 -6.16 -12.30 8.18
N PRO A 178 -6.41 -11.13 7.56
CA PRO A 178 -5.39 -10.45 6.76
C PRO A 178 -4.12 -10.10 7.53
N LEU A 179 -4.23 -9.66 8.78
CA LEU A 179 -3.07 -9.37 9.64
C LEU A 179 -2.24 -10.63 9.90
N VAL A 180 -2.89 -11.75 10.20
CA VAL A 180 -2.23 -13.06 10.37
C VAL A 180 -1.47 -13.46 9.10
N ALA A 181 -2.09 -13.28 7.94
CA ALA A 181 -1.47 -13.61 6.66
C ALA A 181 -0.22 -12.74 6.40
N GLU A 182 -0.30 -11.43 6.65
CA GLU A 182 0.80 -10.50 6.44
C GLU A 182 1.95 -10.71 7.45
N CYS A 183 1.67 -11.05 8.70
CA CYS A 183 2.68 -11.44 9.68
C CYS A 183 3.44 -12.70 9.24
N THR A 184 2.70 -13.70 8.77
CA THR A 184 3.28 -14.96 8.26
C THR A 184 4.12 -14.71 7.00
N GLU A 185 3.64 -13.83 6.11
CA GLU A 185 4.37 -13.42 4.92
C GLU A 185 5.66 -12.66 5.28
N ALA A 186 5.63 -11.78 6.28
CA ALA A 186 6.81 -11.07 6.74
C ALA A 186 7.88 -12.04 7.26
N LEU A 187 7.50 -13.01 8.09
CA LEU A 187 8.40 -14.06 8.58
C LEU A 187 8.97 -14.94 7.45
N ALA A 188 8.24 -15.11 6.35
CA ALA A 188 8.72 -15.85 5.17
C ALA A 188 9.68 -15.03 4.29
N ILE A 189 9.63 -13.69 4.35
CA ILE A 189 10.48 -12.80 3.55
C ILE A 189 11.75 -12.41 4.32
N PHE A 190 11.61 -12.12 5.61
CA PHE A 190 12.69 -11.63 6.47
C PHE A 190 13.18 -12.76 7.38
N HIS A 191 14.31 -13.37 7.02
CA HIS A 191 14.81 -14.58 7.69
C HIS A 191 15.59 -14.31 8.99
N SER A 192 15.64 -13.07 9.48
CA SER A 192 16.39 -12.72 10.71
C SER A 192 15.77 -11.53 11.43
N GLU A 193 15.96 -11.47 12.75
CA GLU A 193 15.57 -10.35 13.60
C GLU A 193 16.14 -9.02 13.09
N GLU A 194 17.42 -9.00 12.69
CA GLU A 194 18.07 -7.80 12.16
C GLU A 194 17.35 -7.27 10.92
N SER A 195 16.91 -8.16 10.02
CA SER A 195 16.17 -7.77 8.81
C SER A 195 14.77 -7.24 9.14
N LEU A 196 14.07 -7.88 10.08
CA LEU A 196 12.74 -7.46 10.55
C LEU A 196 12.81 -6.09 11.22
N HIS A 197 13.71 -5.91 12.19
CA HIS A 197 13.94 -4.64 12.89
C HIS A 197 14.33 -3.53 11.90
N ARG A 198 15.30 -3.78 11.01
CA ARG A 198 15.68 -2.80 10.00
C ARG A 198 14.50 -2.39 9.14
N PHE A 199 13.68 -3.34 8.72
CA PHE A 199 12.55 -3.07 7.83
C PHE A 199 11.42 -2.33 8.54
N PHE A 200 10.84 -2.90 9.60
CA PHE A 200 9.64 -2.35 10.25
C PHE A 200 9.94 -1.11 11.09
N GLU A 201 11.01 -1.11 11.88
CA GLU A 201 11.31 -0.02 12.81
C GLU A 201 12.16 1.07 12.16
N VAL A 202 13.30 0.72 11.54
CA VAL A 202 14.26 1.73 11.05
C VAL A 202 13.81 2.37 9.74
N GLU A 203 13.45 1.56 8.75
CA GLU A 203 13.12 2.07 7.41
C GLU A 203 11.67 2.55 7.29
N ASN A 204 10.73 1.93 7.99
CA ASN A 204 9.29 2.25 7.90
C ASN A 204 8.71 2.93 9.16
N GLY A 205 9.45 3.01 10.27
CA GLY A 205 9.03 3.77 11.45
C GLY A 205 7.75 3.24 12.13
N LEU A 206 7.46 1.94 12.02
CA LEU A 206 6.20 1.32 12.50
C LEU A 206 6.20 1.00 13.99
N GLY A 207 7.03 1.71 14.77
CA GLY A 207 7.15 1.55 16.23
C GLY A 207 8.00 0.38 16.68
N SER A 208 8.23 0.29 17.99
CA SER A 208 8.91 -0.82 18.65
C SER A 208 8.35 -1.12 20.03
N GLY A 209 8.29 -2.41 20.35
CA GLY A 209 7.88 -2.93 21.65
C GLY A 209 9.07 -3.47 22.44
N THR A 210 8.77 -4.21 23.51
CA THR A 210 9.80 -4.88 24.32
C THR A 210 10.20 -6.24 23.75
N LEU A 211 9.31 -6.85 22.97
CA LEU A 211 9.56 -8.10 22.25
C LEU A 211 10.35 -7.87 20.95
N ALA A 212 11.23 -8.83 20.62
CA ALA A 212 11.84 -8.93 19.30
C ALA A 212 10.76 -9.19 18.23
N TRP A 213 10.96 -8.71 17.00
CA TRP A 213 9.99 -8.91 15.91
C TRP A 213 9.73 -10.38 15.59
N SER A 214 10.78 -11.20 15.70
CA SER A 214 10.72 -12.65 15.54
C SER A 214 9.89 -13.37 16.60
N ASP A 215 9.60 -12.72 17.74
CA ASP A 215 8.67 -13.21 18.78
C ASP A 215 7.31 -12.50 18.69
N TRP A 216 7.30 -11.22 18.31
CA TRP A 216 6.09 -10.40 18.23
C TRP A 216 5.14 -10.83 17.10
N LEU A 217 5.66 -11.06 15.89
CA LEU A 217 4.82 -11.47 14.75
C LEU A 217 4.16 -12.84 15.00
N PRO A 218 4.84 -13.87 15.54
CA PRO A 218 4.18 -15.09 15.98
C PRO A 218 3.12 -14.87 17.05
N LEU A 219 3.36 -14.00 18.04
CA LEU A 219 2.37 -13.70 19.08
C LEU A 219 1.07 -13.13 18.48
N ILE A 220 1.17 -12.22 17.50
CA ILE A 220 0.01 -11.73 16.73
C ILE A 220 -0.71 -12.89 16.03
N VAL A 221 0.04 -13.72 15.30
CA VAL A 221 -0.51 -14.87 14.55
C VAL A 221 -1.28 -15.81 15.47
N GLU A 222 -0.68 -16.19 16.59
CA GLU A 222 -1.28 -17.13 17.55
C GLU A 222 -2.51 -16.55 18.23
N THR A 223 -2.42 -15.31 18.71
CA THR A 223 -3.50 -14.63 19.43
C THR A 223 -4.73 -14.46 18.54
N PHE A 224 -4.54 -13.91 17.33
CA PHE A 224 -5.63 -13.65 16.40
C PHE A 224 -6.21 -14.94 15.83
N THR A 225 -5.37 -15.94 15.52
CA THR A 225 -5.86 -17.25 15.05
C THR A 225 -6.68 -17.96 16.11
N SER A 226 -6.23 -17.94 17.37
CA SER A 226 -6.95 -18.58 18.47
C SER A 226 -8.30 -17.90 18.70
N HIS A 227 -8.31 -16.57 18.75
CA HIS A 227 -9.55 -15.80 18.85
C HIS A 227 -10.54 -16.12 17.72
N MET A 228 -10.09 -16.13 16.46
CA MET A 228 -10.96 -16.45 15.32
C MET A 228 -11.53 -17.87 15.39
N ARG A 229 -10.78 -18.85 15.91
CA ARG A 229 -11.27 -20.24 16.07
C ARG A 229 -12.30 -20.38 17.18
N GLU A 230 -12.14 -19.64 18.26
CA GLU A 230 -12.97 -19.74 19.46
C GLU A 230 -14.27 -18.95 19.31
N GLU A 231 -14.19 -17.73 18.78
CA GLU A 231 -15.30 -16.77 18.79
C GLU A 231 -15.97 -16.59 17.42
N HIS A 232 -15.30 -16.96 16.32
CA HIS A 232 -15.80 -16.77 14.94
C HIS A 232 -15.79 -18.08 14.13
N PRO A 233 -16.46 -19.15 14.61
CA PRO A 233 -16.54 -20.41 13.87
C PRO A 233 -17.13 -20.18 12.47
N PRO A 234 -16.64 -20.91 11.45
CA PRO A 234 -16.99 -20.61 10.08
C PRO A 234 -18.45 -20.95 9.81
N HIS A 235 -19.28 -19.91 9.71
CA HIS A 235 -20.67 -20.00 9.32
C HIS A 235 -20.87 -19.18 8.04
N TRP A 236 -21.15 -19.87 6.94
CA TRP A 236 -21.56 -19.22 5.70
C TRP A 236 -22.88 -19.83 5.23
N VAL A 237 -23.72 -18.99 4.64
CA VAL A 237 -24.92 -19.44 3.94
C VAL A 237 -24.62 -19.43 2.44
N SER A 238 -25.11 -20.43 1.71
CA SER A 238 -25.09 -20.37 0.25
C SER A 238 -26.02 -19.25 -0.21
N ALA A 239 -25.55 -18.40 -1.11
CA ALA A 239 -26.35 -17.38 -1.78
C ALA A 239 -27.44 -18.00 -2.66
#